data_AF-A0A662JJU3-F1
#
_entry.id   AF-A0A662JJU3-F1
#
_cell.length_a   1.000
_cell.length_b   1.000
_cell.length_c   1.000
_cell.angle_alpha   90.00
_cell.angle_beta   90.00
_cell.angle_gamma   90.00
#
_symmetry.space_group_name_H-M   'P 1'
#
loop_
_entity.id
_entity.type
_entity.pdbx_description
1 polymer ?
#
loop_
_entity_poly.entity_id
_entity_poly.type
_entity_poly.pdbx_seq_one_letter_code
_entity_poly.pdbx_strand_id
1 'polypeptide(L)'
;MIRRAVFKIGGSLMRHTDELKALLKMLEALCKEGRELVIVPGGGPFADVVRDLQDELRYDDETAHWMAIKSMEVYGVYLSGLLSDTTLCETLEEIERAWKEGILPILLPFKLLRKHDVLPKSWRVTSDSIA
;
A
#
# COMPACT_ATOMS: atom_id res chain seq x y z
N MET A 1 3.22 24.27 -5.12
CA MET A 1 2.81 23.10 -5.94
C MET A 1 3.50 21.87 -5.36
N ILE A 2 2.76 20.80 -5.00
CA ILE A 2 3.35 19.61 -4.34
C ILE A 2 4.18 18.84 -5.36
N ARG A 3 5.48 18.67 -5.07
CA ARG A 3 6.46 17.99 -5.94
C ARG A 3 6.54 16.48 -5.65
N ARG A 4 6.36 16.09 -4.39
CA ARG A 4 6.40 14.70 -3.90
C ARG A 4 5.26 14.44 -2.92
N ALA A 5 4.58 13.30 -3.03
CA ALA A 5 3.49 12.94 -2.13
C ALA A 5 3.30 11.43 -1.98
N VAL A 6 2.77 11.04 -0.83
CA VAL A 6 2.33 9.67 -0.52
C VAL A 6 0.82 9.61 -0.62
N PHE A 7 0.29 8.66 -1.39
CA PHE A 7 -1.14 8.41 -1.55
C PHE A 7 -1.49 7.08 -0.90
N LYS A 8 -2.06 7.15 0.30
CA LYS A 8 -2.64 5.97 0.93
C LYS A 8 -3.96 5.61 0.26
N ILE A 9 -4.09 4.38 -0.22
CA ILE A 9 -5.31 3.86 -0.83
C ILE A 9 -5.99 2.92 0.15
N GLY A 10 -7.08 3.37 0.77
CA GLY A 10 -7.81 2.56 1.74
C GLY A 10 -8.53 1.38 1.08
N GLY A 11 -8.44 0.19 1.67
CA GLY A 11 -9.02 -1.01 1.07
C GLY A 11 -10.55 -1.04 0.99
N SER A 12 -11.26 -0.14 1.67
CA SER A 12 -12.69 0.09 1.47
C SER A 12 -13.03 0.51 0.03
N LEU A 13 -12.08 1.11 -0.70
CA LEU A 13 -12.25 1.49 -2.10
C LEU A 13 -12.40 0.30 -3.05
N MET A 14 -12.08 -0.93 -2.61
CA MET A 14 -12.42 -2.14 -3.38
C MET A 14 -13.93 -2.29 -3.63
N ARG A 15 -14.77 -1.64 -2.82
CA ARG A 15 -16.24 -1.60 -3.02
C ARG A 15 -16.69 -0.55 -4.04
N HIS A 16 -15.78 0.33 -4.48
CA HIS A 16 -16.03 1.48 -5.34
C HIS A 16 -15.07 1.43 -6.55
N THR A 17 -15.20 0.35 -7.33
CA THR A 17 -14.21 -0.03 -8.35
C THR A 17 -14.01 1.03 -9.43
N ASP A 18 -15.07 1.73 -9.84
CA ASP A 18 -14.98 2.72 -10.91
C ASP A 18 -14.28 4.00 -10.43
N GLU A 19 -14.60 4.46 -9.21
CA GLU A 19 -13.92 5.57 -8.55
C GLU A 19 -12.44 5.24 -8.27
N LEU A 20 -12.17 4.01 -7.84
CA LEU A 20 -10.79 3.53 -7.64
C LEU A 20 -10.01 3.54 -8.95
N LYS A 21 -10.57 3.02 -10.04
CA LYS A 21 -9.92 3.06 -11.36
C LYS A 21 -9.69 4.50 -11.85
N ALA A 22 -10.67 5.39 -11.65
CA ALA A 22 -10.53 6.80 -12.02
C ALA A 22 -9.41 7.49 -11.23
N LEU A 23 -9.35 7.25 -9.92
CA LEU A 23 -8.29 7.75 -9.04
C LEU A 23 -6.91 7.27 -9.51
N LEU A 24 -6.75 5.96 -9.73
CA LEU A 24 -5.48 5.36 -10.15
C LEU A 24 -5.00 5.94 -11.49
N LYS A 25 -5.90 6.08 -12.48
CA LYS A 25 -5.57 6.72 -13.77
C LYS A 25 -5.11 8.17 -13.62
N MET A 26 -5.74 8.92 -12.73
CA MET A 26 -5.34 10.30 -12.45
C MET A 26 -3.93 10.36 -11.82
N LEU A 27 -3.64 9.50 -10.85
CA LEU A 27 -2.30 9.42 -10.24
C LEU A 27 -1.23 9.02 -11.26
N GLU A 28 -1.55 8.06 -12.14
CA GLU A 28 -0.64 7.62 -13.21
C GLU A 28 -0.33 8.78 -14.18
N ALA A 29 -1.33 9.55 -14.59
CA ALA A 29 -1.16 10.72 -15.44
C ALA A 29 -0.29 11.79 -14.77
N LEU A 30 -0.53 12.10 -13.49
CA LEU A 30 0.30 13.05 -12.75
C LEU A 30 1.76 12.60 -12.63
N CYS A 31 2.01 11.30 -12.47
CA CYS A 31 3.36 10.76 -12.44
C CYS A 31 4.08 10.96 -13.79
N LYS A 32 3.38 10.72 -14.90
CA LYS A 32 3.87 10.98 -16.27
C LYS A 32 4.17 12.46 -16.53
N GLU A 33 3.50 13.37 -15.83
CA GLU A 33 3.78 14.82 -15.83
C GLU A 33 4.98 15.22 -14.93
N GLY A 34 5.66 14.25 -14.32
CA GLY A 34 6.87 14.46 -13.51
C GLY A 34 6.61 14.67 -12.02
N ARG A 35 5.44 14.28 -11.50
CA ARG A 35 5.18 14.27 -10.05
C ARG A 35 5.75 13.01 -9.41
N GLU A 36 6.46 13.17 -8.29
CA GLU A 36 7.04 12.06 -7.53
C GLU A 36 5.98 11.49 -6.55
N LEU A 37 5.09 10.65 -7.05
CA LEU A 37 3.98 10.08 -6.29
C LEU A 37 4.25 8.62 -5.91
N VAL A 38 3.88 8.19 -4.72
CA VAL A 38 3.90 6.76 -4.34
C VAL A 38 2.58 6.35 -3.73
N ILE A 39 2.09 5.16 -4.12
CA ILE A 39 0.90 4.56 -3.52
C ILE A 39 1.31 3.69 -2.33
N VAL A 40 0.62 3.85 -1.20
CA VAL A 40 0.68 2.95 -0.04
C VAL A 40 -0.67 2.24 0.09
N PRO A 41 -0.76 0.94 -0.20
CA PRO A 41 -2.02 0.21 -0.07
C PRO A 41 -2.45 0.08 1.39
N GLY A 42 -3.75 0.12 1.66
CA GLY A 42 -4.32 -0.36 2.92
C GLY A 42 -4.41 -1.89 2.96
N GLY A 43 -4.91 -2.46 4.06
CA GLY A 43 -5.11 -3.91 4.18
C GLY A 43 -6.43 -4.43 3.60
N GLY A 44 -7.49 -3.59 3.63
CA GLY A 44 -8.79 -3.91 3.06
C GLY A 44 -9.43 -5.21 3.59
N PRO A 45 -10.28 -5.86 2.78
CA PRO A 45 -10.90 -7.14 3.12
C PRO A 45 -9.88 -8.23 3.51
N PHE A 46 -8.67 -8.16 2.97
CA PHE A 46 -7.60 -9.11 3.29
C PHE A 46 -7.12 -8.97 4.74
N ALA A 47 -7.01 -7.74 5.27
CA ALA A 47 -6.67 -7.53 6.68
C ALA A 47 -7.86 -7.75 7.61
N ASP A 48 -9.09 -7.61 7.12
CA ASP A 48 -10.29 -7.98 7.88
C ASP A 48 -10.33 -9.49 8.14
N VAL A 49 -9.99 -10.33 7.14
CA VAL A 49 -9.84 -11.78 7.33
C VAL A 49 -8.79 -12.12 8.39
N VAL A 50 -7.66 -11.40 8.42
CA VAL A 50 -6.64 -11.60 9.47
C VAL A 50 -7.23 -11.30 10.84
N ARG A 51 -8.00 -10.21 10.98
CA ARG A 51 -8.64 -9.85 12.25
C ARG A 51 -9.60 -10.93 12.72
N ASP A 52 -10.47 -11.40 11.83
CA ASP A 52 -11.45 -12.44 12.14
C ASP A 52 -10.76 -13.76 12.55
N LEU A 53 -9.70 -14.14 11.83
CA LEU A 53 -8.90 -15.33 12.16
C LEU A 53 -8.14 -15.20 13.48
N GLN A 54 -7.69 -13.99 13.85
CA GLN A 54 -7.04 -13.78 15.14
C GLN A 54 -8.04 -14.00 16.28
N ASP A 55 -9.26 -13.50 16.13
CA ASP A 55 -10.32 -13.69 17.12
C ASP A 55 -10.72 -15.17 17.26
N GLU A 56 -10.73 -15.91 16.15
CA GLU A 56 -11.04 -17.34 16.12
C GLU A 56 -9.90 -18.21 16.68
N LEU A 57 -8.68 -18.02 16.17
CA LEU A 57 -7.52 -18.89 16.42
C LEU A 57 -6.64 -18.42 17.58
N ARG A 58 -6.86 -17.21 18.11
CA ARG A 58 -6.20 -16.65 19.29
C ARG A 58 -4.67 -16.55 19.21
N TYR A 59 -4.11 -16.28 18.03
CA TYR A 59 -2.69 -15.95 17.89
C TYR A 59 -2.40 -14.50 18.35
N ASP A 60 -1.13 -14.21 18.62
CA ASP A 60 -0.70 -12.94 19.19
C ASP A 60 -0.79 -11.75 18.22
N ASP A 61 -0.76 -10.54 18.78
CA ASP A 61 -0.83 -9.28 18.02
C ASP A 61 0.37 -9.09 17.07
N GLU A 62 1.53 -9.68 17.38
CA GLU A 62 2.68 -9.63 16.50
C GLU A 62 2.44 -10.42 15.21
N THR A 63 1.93 -11.64 15.34
CA THR A 63 1.55 -12.48 14.21
C THR A 63 0.48 -11.79 13.37
N ALA A 64 -0.56 -11.27 14.03
CA ALA A 64 -1.64 -10.53 13.35
C ALA A 64 -1.14 -9.27 12.63
N HIS A 65 -0.23 -8.52 13.26
CA HIS A 65 0.36 -7.32 12.68
C HIS A 65 1.10 -7.63 11.37
N TRP A 66 1.95 -8.65 11.35
CA TRP A 66 2.69 -9.02 10.14
C TRP A 66 1.79 -9.62 9.06
N MET A 67 0.76 -10.38 9.44
CA MET A 67 -0.27 -10.85 8.50
C MET A 67 -1.04 -9.68 7.89
N ALA A 68 -1.42 -8.68 8.69
CA ALA A 68 -2.11 -7.48 8.19
C ALA A 68 -1.24 -6.63 7.25
N ILE A 69 0.07 -6.54 7.52
CA ILE A 69 1.03 -5.89 6.61
C ILE A 69 1.13 -6.67 5.29
N LYS A 70 1.18 -8.00 5.33
CA LYS A 70 1.15 -8.82 4.11
C LYS A 70 -0.15 -8.66 3.33
N SER A 71 -1.29 -8.49 4.02
CA SER A 71 -2.56 -8.15 3.38
C SER A 71 -2.52 -6.83 2.62
N MET A 72 -1.71 -5.85 3.05
CA MET A 72 -1.47 -4.63 2.25
C MET A 72 -0.75 -4.93 0.93
N GLU A 73 0.18 -5.87 0.91
CA GLU A 73 0.87 -6.27 -0.32
C GLU A 73 -0.07 -6.98 -1.29
N VAL A 74 -0.96 -7.83 -0.79
CA VAL A 74 -2.03 -8.45 -1.60
C VAL A 74 -2.89 -7.37 -2.26
N TYR A 75 -3.28 -6.33 -1.51
CA TYR A 75 -4.02 -5.22 -2.09
C TYR A 75 -3.18 -4.41 -3.09
N GLY A 76 -1.89 -4.21 -2.82
CA GLY A 76 -0.95 -3.57 -3.75
C GLY A 76 -0.87 -4.28 -5.11
N VAL A 77 -0.80 -5.62 -5.10
CA VAL A 77 -0.83 -6.42 -6.34
C VAL A 77 -2.16 -6.28 -7.08
N TYR A 78 -3.28 -6.22 -6.36
CA TYR A 78 -4.58 -5.95 -6.99
C TYR A 78 -4.60 -4.56 -7.65
N LEU A 79 -4.11 -3.53 -6.95
CA LEU A 79 -4.04 -2.16 -7.48
C LEU A 79 -3.15 -2.08 -8.72
N SER A 80 -2.02 -2.81 -8.75
CA SER A 80 -1.13 -2.81 -9.92
C SER A 80 -1.82 -3.40 -11.16
N GLY A 81 -2.71 -4.38 -10.99
CA GLY A 81 -3.50 -4.94 -12.08
C GLY A 81 -4.54 -3.98 -12.69
N LEU A 82 -4.80 -2.83 -12.06
CA LEU A 82 -5.71 -1.80 -12.55
C LEU A 82 -5.01 -0.65 -13.29
N LEU A 83 -3.67 -0.59 -13.23
CA LEU A 83 -2.85 0.44 -13.86
C LEU A 83 -2.28 -0.06 -15.18
N SER A 84 -1.94 0.87 -16.08
CA SER A 84 -1.30 0.55 -17.35
C SER A 84 0.23 0.58 -17.26
N ASP A 85 0.75 1.41 -16.36
CA ASP A 85 2.19 1.64 -16.17
C ASP A 85 2.48 1.90 -14.68
N THR A 86 3.03 0.89 -14.01
CA THR A 86 3.31 0.91 -12.57
C THR A 86 4.39 -0.11 -12.25
N THR A 87 4.99 0.01 -11.07
CA THR A 87 5.92 -0.98 -10.55
C THR A 87 5.70 -1.20 -9.06
N LEU A 88 5.88 -2.45 -8.62
CA LEU A 88 5.83 -2.82 -7.21
C LEU A 88 7.23 -2.61 -6.61
N CYS A 89 7.31 -1.83 -5.54
CA CYS A 89 8.57 -1.52 -4.86
C CYS A 89 8.54 -2.06 -3.43
N GLU A 90 9.63 -2.67 -2.97
CA GLU A 90 9.79 -3.11 -1.57
C GLU A 90 10.73 -2.17 -0.77
N THR A 91 11.39 -1.24 -1.45
CA THR A 91 12.41 -0.35 -0.90
C THR A 91 12.23 1.10 -1.38
N LEU A 92 12.81 2.05 -0.63
CA LEU A 92 12.77 3.47 -1.01
C LEU A 92 13.61 3.75 -2.26
N GLU A 93 14.70 3.01 -2.44
CA GLU A 93 15.59 3.13 -3.61
C GLU A 93 14.87 2.71 -4.91
N GLU A 94 14.03 1.68 -4.86
CA GLU A 94 13.18 1.27 -6.00
C GLU A 94 12.13 2.34 -6.33
N ILE A 95 11.54 2.98 -5.32
CA ILE A 95 10.60 4.10 -5.50
C ILE A 95 11.29 5.27 -6.21
N GLU A 96 12.49 5.65 -5.77
CA GLU A 96 13.26 6.74 -6.41
C GLU A 96 13.62 6.41 -7.86
N ARG A 97 13.90 5.14 -8.17
CA ARG A 97 14.15 4.71 -9.54
C ARG A 97 12.90 4.81 -10.40
N ALA A 98 11.75 4.37 -9.90
CA ALA A 98 10.47 4.47 -10.61
C ALA A 98 10.14 5.92 -10.97
N TRP A 99 10.35 6.87 -10.04
CA TRP A 99 10.16 8.30 -10.32
C TRP A 99 11.05 8.85 -11.42
N LYS A 100 12.32 8.42 -11.48
CA LYS A 100 13.24 8.82 -12.57
C LYS A 100 12.79 8.30 -13.94
N GLU A 101 12.07 7.18 -13.95
CA GLU A 101 11.49 6.56 -15.14
C GLU A 101 10.06 7.07 -15.45
N GLY A 102 9.50 7.95 -14.61
CA GLY A 102 8.13 8.48 -14.76
C GLY A 102 7.03 7.47 -14.44
N ILE A 103 7.39 6.33 -13.83
CA ILE A 103 6.49 5.22 -13.49
C ILE A 103 5.91 5.45 -12.10
N LEU A 104 4.61 5.18 -11.90
CA LEU A 104 3.95 5.29 -10.61
C LEU A 104 4.27 4.07 -9.71
N PRO A 105 5.07 4.21 -8.64
CA PRO A 105 5.36 3.11 -7.73
C PRO A 105 4.20 2.81 -6.76
N ILE A 106 4.04 1.53 -6.45
CA ILE A 106 3.23 1.02 -5.33
C ILE A 106 4.17 0.37 -4.32
N LEU A 107 4.15 0.84 -3.08
CA LEU A 107 4.95 0.26 -2.00
C LEU A 107 4.32 -1.05 -1.49
N LEU A 108 5.11 -2.11 -1.49
CA LEU A 108 4.90 -3.35 -0.75
C LEU A 108 5.62 -3.25 0.60
N PRO A 109 4.90 -2.96 1.70
CA PRO A 109 5.52 -2.42 2.90
C PRO A 109 6.25 -3.45 3.77
N PHE A 110 6.08 -4.76 3.56
CA PHE A 110 6.56 -5.76 4.52
C PHE A 110 8.06 -5.71 4.73
N LYS A 111 8.84 -5.73 3.64
CA LYS A 111 10.30 -5.75 3.71
C LYS A 111 10.86 -4.49 4.35
N LEU A 112 10.31 -3.33 3.96
CA LEU A 112 10.68 -2.03 4.53
C LEU A 112 10.38 -1.99 6.04
N LEU A 113 9.17 -2.38 6.45
CA LEU A 113 8.77 -2.34 7.86
C LEU A 113 9.51 -3.38 8.70
N ARG A 114 9.80 -4.59 8.18
CA ARG A 114 10.63 -5.58 8.88
C ARG A 114 12.06 -5.10 9.11
N LYS A 115 12.61 -4.30 8.18
CA LYS A 115 13.97 -3.75 8.31
C LYS A 115 14.07 -2.69 9.41
N HIS A 116 13.05 -1.86 9.57
CA HIS A 116 13.07 -0.74 10.53
C HIS A 116 12.40 -1.09 11.88
N ASP A 117 11.38 -1.96 11.87
CA ASP A 117 10.62 -2.47 13.02
C ASP A 117 10.29 -1.43 14.11
N VAL A 118 9.90 -0.23 13.69
CA VAL A 118 9.65 0.92 14.59
C VAL A 118 8.20 1.03 15.06
N LEU A 119 7.28 0.30 14.44
CA LEU A 119 5.85 0.44 14.69
C LEU A 119 5.39 -0.53 15.79
N PRO A 120 4.53 -0.08 16.73
CA PRO A 120 3.89 -0.99 17.68
C PRO A 120 3.13 -2.10 16.95
N LYS A 121 3.38 -3.35 17.33
CA LYS A 121 2.72 -4.53 16.77
C LYS A 121 1.32 -4.67 17.38
N SER A 122 0.36 -3.87 16.90
CA SER A 122 -1.02 -3.85 17.38
C SER A 122 -1.98 -3.27 16.33
N TRP A 123 -3.28 -3.52 16.48
CA TRP A 123 -4.32 -2.96 15.61
C TRP A 123 -4.48 -1.43 15.67
N ARG A 124 -3.79 -0.75 16.60
CA ARG A 124 -3.73 0.72 16.63
C ARG A 124 -2.87 1.29 15.50
N VAL A 125 -1.93 0.50 14.99
CA VAL A 125 -1.13 0.86 13.82
C VAL A 125 -1.91 0.46 12.58
N THR A 126 -2.21 1.44 11.74
CA THR A 126 -2.95 1.22 10.48
C THR A 126 -2.07 1.61 9.30
N SER A 127 -2.58 1.40 8.08
CA SER A 127 -1.94 1.93 6.87
C SER A 127 -1.72 3.45 6.91
N ASP A 128 -2.49 4.19 7.70
CA ASP A 128 -2.28 5.65 7.89
C ASP A 128 -1.07 5.95 8.77
N SER A 129 -0.63 5.00 9.60
CA SER A 129 0.63 5.13 10.37
C SER A 129 1.87 4.81 9.54
N ILE A 130 1.69 4.12 8.42
CA ILE A 130 2.76 3.69 7.51
C ILE A 130 2.99 4.75 6.41
N ALA A 131 1.92 5.39 5.95
CA ALA A 131 1.94 6.46 4.95
C ALA A 131 2.42 7.80 5.54
#